data_AF-A0A7C7CBG0-F1
#
_entry.id   AF-A0A7C7CBG0-F1
#
_cell.length_a   1.000
_cell.length_b   1.000
_cell.length_c   1.000
_cell.angle_alpha   90.00
_cell.angle_beta   90.00
_cell.angle_gamma   90.00
#
_symmetry.space_group_name_H-M   'P 1'
#
loop_
_entity.id
_entity.type
_entity.pdbx_description
1 polymer ?
#
loop_
_entity_poly.entity_id
_entity_poly.type
_entity_poly.pdbx_seq_one_letter_code
_entity_poly.pdbx_strand_id
1 'polypeptide(L)'
;MHPIIRNTLAVVIGIIVGSIVNMQVINFGMSSVPIPDGVDPMNAIDWDLIHFATPFMAHALGTFAGAAVASFIAASYKKSFALIIGAVFLAGGITMVFIIPA
;
A
#
# COMPACT_ATOMS: atom_id res chain seq x y z
N MET A 1 21.36 -10.30 -16.83
CA MET A 1 20.00 -10.87 -16.68
C MET A 1 19.17 -10.49 -17.89
N HIS A 2 18.38 -11.42 -18.44
CA HIS A 2 17.49 -11.13 -19.56
C HIS A 2 16.47 -10.03 -19.18
N PRO A 3 16.18 -9.02 -20.03
CA PRO A 3 15.33 -7.89 -19.68
C PRO A 3 13.93 -8.28 -19.16
N ILE A 4 13.33 -9.34 -19.72
CA ILE A 4 12.03 -9.85 -19.27
C ILE A 4 12.09 -10.30 -17.81
N ILE A 5 13.07 -11.14 -17.47
CA ILE A 5 13.25 -11.65 -16.09
C ILE A 5 13.46 -10.49 -15.13
N ARG A 6 14.30 -9.52 -15.51
CA ARG A 6 14.57 -8.33 -14.71
C ARG A 6 13.32 -7.51 -14.44
N ASN A 7 12.49 -7.32 -15.46
CA ASN A 7 11.26 -6.55 -15.36
C ASN A 7 10.19 -7.26 -14.52
N THR A 8 10.04 -8.59 -14.68
CA THR A 8 9.15 -9.39 -13.83
C THR A 8 9.56 -9.30 -12.36
N LEU A 9 10.86 -9.46 -12.08
CA LEU A 9 11.38 -9.32 -10.71
C LEU A 9 11.18 -7.90 -10.17
N ALA A 10 11.32 -6.87 -11.01
CA ALA A 10 11.09 -5.49 -10.59
C ALA A 10 9.65 -5.29 -10.07
N VAL A 11 8.65 -5.84 -10.74
CA VAL A 11 7.24 -5.77 -10.31
C VAL A 11 7.04 -6.56 -9.03
N VAL A 12 7.50 -7.82 -8.96
CA VAL A 12 7.34 -8.69 -7.78
C VAL A 12 8.00 -8.05 -6.55
N ILE A 13 9.24 -7.60 -6.67
CA ILE A 13 9.96 -6.94 -5.57
C ILE A 13 9.28 -5.61 -5.20
N GLY A 14 8.80 -4.84 -6.18
CA GLY A 14 8.05 -3.62 -5.93
C GLY A 14 6.79 -3.86 -5.09
N ILE A 15 6.00 -4.89 -5.42
CA ILE A 15 4.81 -5.28 -4.63
C ILE A 15 5.23 -5.65 -3.21
N ILE A 16 6.23 -6.53 -3.05
CA ILE A 16 6.70 -6.98 -1.73
C ILE A 16 7.16 -5.80 -0.87
N VAL A 17 8.02 -4.92 -1.40
CA VAL A 17 8.53 -3.77 -0.65
C VAL A 17 7.41 -2.79 -0.32
N GLY A 18 6.51 -2.51 -1.26
CA GLY A 18 5.35 -1.67 -1.00
C GLY A 18 4.46 -2.24 0.12
N SER A 19 4.24 -3.56 0.13
CA SER A 19 3.43 -4.23 1.16
C SER A 19 4.10 -4.20 2.53
N ILE A 20 5.44 -4.35 2.58
CA ILE A 20 6.20 -4.20 3.82
C ILE A 20 6.01 -2.78 4.36
N VAL A 21 6.21 -1.75 3.52
CA VAL A 21 6.04 -0.34 3.93
C VAL A 21 4.61 -0.08 4.40
N ASN A 22 3.62 -0.55 3.67
CA ASN A 22 2.21 -0.45 4.03
C ASN A 22 1.95 -1.03 5.44
N MET A 23 2.40 -2.25 5.70
CA MET A 23 2.23 -2.89 7.02
C MET A 23 2.96 -2.14 8.14
N GLN A 24 4.14 -1.59 7.89
CA GLN A 24 4.85 -0.79 8.89
C GLN A 24 4.11 0.51 9.21
N VAL A 25 3.54 1.17 8.20
CA VAL A 25 2.72 2.37 8.40
C VAL A 25 1.45 2.04 9.19
N ILE A 26 0.80 0.90 8.94
CA ILE A 26 -0.35 0.45 9.74
C ILE A 26 0.05 0.26 11.20
N ASN A 27 1.11 -0.53 11.47
CA ASN A 27 1.53 -0.83 12.85
C ASN A 27 1.89 0.45 13.63
N PHE A 28 2.60 1.38 13.00
CA PHE A 28 2.98 2.65 13.62
C PHE A 28 1.78 3.61 13.74
N GLY A 29 0.94 3.70 12.72
CA GLY A 29 -0.22 4.57 12.70
C GLY A 29 -1.25 4.18 13.75
N MET A 30 -1.54 2.88 13.89
CA MET A 30 -2.49 2.37 14.89
C MET A 30 -2.01 2.51 16.33
N SER A 31 -0.69 2.59 16.56
CA SER A 31 -0.14 2.89 17.89
C SER A 31 -0.09 4.40 18.18
N SER A 32 0.03 5.24 17.14
CA SER A 32 0.10 6.70 17.28
C SER A 32 -1.29 7.35 17.35
N VAL A 33 -2.25 6.81 16.61
CA VAL A 33 -3.66 7.21 16.58
C VAL A 33 -4.49 5.95 16.87
N PRO A 34 -4.53 5.51 18.14
CA PRO A 34 -5.28 4.32 18.50
C PRO A 34 -6.77 4.54 18.34
N ILE A 35 -7.46 3.53 17.83
CA ILE A 35 -8.92 3.47 17.83
C ILE A 35 -9.40 3.34 19.29
N PRO A 36 -10.54 3.95 19.68
CA PRO A 36 -11.07 3.85 21.04
C PRO A 36 -11.30 2.41 21.51
N ASP A 37 -11.14 2.18 22.82
CA ASP A 37 -11.38 0.87 23.42
C ASP A 37 -12.80 0.36 23.13
N GLY A 38 -12.90 -0.90 22.71
CA GLY A 38 -14.18 -1.55 22.41
C GLY A 38 -14.73 -1.30 21.00
N VAL A 39 -14.08 -0.44 20.19
CA VAL A 39 -14.41 -0.27 18.77
C VAL A 39 -13.65 -1.30 17.93
N ASP A 40 -14.35 -1.96 17.01
CA ASP A 40 -13.76 -2.96 16.10
C ASP A 40 -12.92 -2.26 15.01
N PRO A 41 -11.60 -2.54 14.88
CA PRO A 41 -10.77 -2.00 13.81
C PRO A 41 -11.17 -2.41 12.38
N MET A 42 -12.06 -3.39 12.22
CA MET A 42 -12.62 -3.78 10.93
C MET A 42 -14.00 -3.16 10.66
N ASN A 43 -14.43 -2.23 11.51
CA ASN A 43 -15.67 -1.47 11.36
C ASN A 43 -15.44 0.01 11.67
N ALA A 44 -15.52 0.84 10.65
CA ALA A 44 -15.23 2.27 10.72
C ALA A 44 -16.45 3.17 10.99
N ILE A 45 -17.63 2.61 11.33
CA ILE A 45 -18.85 3.37 11.65
C ILE A 45 -18.61 4.41 12.76
N ASP A 46 -17.83 4.03 13.78
CA ASP A 46 -17.53 4.89 14.94
C ASP A 46 -16.13 5.52 14.85
N TRP A 47 -15.50 5.53 13.67
CA TRP A 47 -14.19 6.15 13.49
C TRP A 47 -14.31 7.65 13.25
N ASP A 48 -13.55 8.43 14.02
CA ASP A 48 -13.26 9.82 13.63
C ASP A 48 -12.41 9.89 12.37
N LEU A 49 -12.53 10.99 11.62
CA LEU A 49 -11.79 11.24 10.37
C LEU A 49 -10.26 11.01 10.50
N ILE A 50 -9.69 11.28 11.68
CA ILE A 50 -8.26 11.09 11.93
C ILE A 50 -7.83 9.62 11.85
N HIS A 51 -8.69 8.66 12.18
CA HIS A 51 -8.36 7.23 12.12
C HIS A 51 -8.22 6.73 10.68
N PHE A 52 -8.85 7.41 9.70
CA PHE A 52 -8.67 7.13 8.28
C PHE A 52 -7.32 7.60 7.73
N ALA A 53 -6.58 8.43 8.47
CA ALA A 53 -5.24 8.87 8.04
C ALA A 53 -4.27 7.69 7.93
N THR A 54 -4.33 6.74 8.88
CA THR A 54 -3.46 5.56 8.89
C THR A 54 -3.61 4.69 7.63
N PRO A 55 -4.81 4.16 7.28
CA PRO A 55 -4.97 3.36 6.07
C PRO A 55 -4.68 4.16 4.80
N PHE A 56 -5.06 5.44 4.74
CA PHE A 56 -4.71 6.32 3.62
C PHE A 56 -3.19 6.41 3.42
N MET A 57 -2.45 6.72 4.49
CA MET A 57 -0.99 6.81 4.45
C MET A 57 -0.34 5.47 4.13
N ALA A 58 -0.87 4.36 4.65
CA ALA A 58 -0.36 3.03 4.37
C ALA A 58 -0.43 2.69 2.88
N HIS A 59 -1.56 2.97 2.23
CA HIS A 59 -1.69 2.76 0.79
C HIS A 59 -0.84 3.75 -0.02
N ALA A 60 -0.80 5.03 0.36
CA ALA A 60 -0.04 6.04 -0.35
C ALA A 60 1.49 5.79 -0.29
N LEU A 61 2.04 5.59 0.90
CA LEU A 61 3.48 5.35 1.09
C LEU A 61 3.90 3.97 0.61
N GLY A 62 3.05 2.95 0.79
CA GLY A 62 3.28 1.63 0.20
C GLY A 62 3.36 1.68 -1.33
N THR A 63 2.43 2.40 -1.96
CA THR A 63 2.45 2.63 -3.42
C THR A 63 3.73 3.32 -3.85
N PHE A 64 4.09 4.43 -3.18
CA PHE A 64 5.27 5.21 -3.52
C PHE A 64 6.54 4.37 -3.42
N ALA A 65 6.74 3.66 -2.31
CA ALA A 65 7.91 2.81 -2.10
C ALA A 65 7.99 1.68 -3.12
N GLY A 66 6.88 0.96 -3.34
CA GLY A 66 6.84 -0.13 -4.31
C GLY A 66 7.07 0.33 -5.75
N ALA A 67 6.44 1.43 -6.15
CA ALA A 67 6.59 2.00 -7.49
C ALA A 67 8.00 2.53 -7.73
N ALA A 68 8.60 3.19 -6.73
CA ALA A 68 9.98 3.63 -6.78
C ALA A 68 10.93 2.43 -6.98
N VAL A 69 10.82 1.40 -6.15
CA VAL A 69 11.66 0.20 -6.24
C VAL A 69 11.49 -0.52 -7.58
N ALA A 70 10.26 -0.74 -8.04
CA ALA A 70 10.01 -1.34 -9.34
C ALA A 70 10.64 -0.51 -10.48
N SER A 71 10.52 0.81 -10.43
CA SER A 71 11.09 1.71 -11.45
C SER A 71 12.62 1.70 -11.47
N PHE A 72 13.27 1.55 -10.30
CA PHE A 72 14.73 1.48 -10.19
C PHE A 72 15.27 0.14 -10.69
N ILE A 73 14.58 -0.96 -10.39
CA ILE A 73 15.03 -2.31 -10.77
C ILE A 73 14.79 -2.57 -12.27
N ALA A 74 13.66 -2.11 -12.82
CA ALA A 74 13.27 -2.43 -14.19
C ALA A 74 14.31 -2.01 -15.25
N ALA A 75 14.51 -2.88 -16.24
CA ALA A 75 15.40 -2.64 -17.38
C ALA A 75 14.79 -1.69 -18.42
N SER A 76 13.46 -1.72 -18.58
CA SER A 76 12.69 -0.92 -19.53
C SER A 76 11.29 -0.62 -18.98
N TYR A 77 10.49 0.22 -19.66
CA TYR A 77 9.10 0.52 -19.30
C TYR A 77 8.88 0.96 -17.83
N LYS A 78 9.87 1.63 -17.23
CA LYS A 78 9.89 2.02 -15.80
C LYS A 78 8.62 2.72 -15.34
N LYS A 79 8.12 3.66 -16.16
CA LYS A 79 6.87 4.39 -15.90
C LYS A 79 5.65 3.45 -15.88
N SER A 80 5.56 2.55 -16.85
CA SER A 80 4.48 1.56 -16.92
C SER A 80 4.50 0.63 -15.70
N PHE A 81 5.67 0.15 -15.28
CA PHE A 81 5.75 -0.69 -14.08
C PHE A 81 5.41 0.07 -12.79
N ALA A 82 5.84 1.33 -12.66
CA ALA A 82 5.42 2.19 -11.55
C ALA A 82 3.88 2.35 -11.51
N LEU A 83 3.24 2.57 -12.67
CA LEU A 83 1.78 2.65 -12.78
C LEU A 83 1.09 1.32 -12.46
N ILE A 84 1.67 0.18 -12.83
CA ILE A 84 1.16 -1.15 -12.46
C ILE A 84 1.16 -1.32 -10.94
N ILE A 85 2.24 -0.94 -10.25
CA ILE A 85 2.26 -0.95 -8.78
C ILE A 85 1.17 -0.04 -8.21
N GLY A 86 1.01 1.17 -8.76
CA GLY A 86 -0.07 2.07 -8.39
C GLY A 86 -1.46 1.46 -8.53
N ALA A 87 -1.73 0.79 -9.65
CA ALA A 87 -2.99 0.12 -9.90
C ALA A 87 -3.25 -1.03 -8.91
N VAL A 88 -2.23 -1.82 -8.56
CA VAL A 88 -2.33 -2.90 -7.57
C VAL A 88 -2.70 -2.35 -6.19
N PHE A 89 -2.02 -1.30 -5.73
CA PHE A 89 -2.30 -0.70 -4.42
C PHE A 89 -3.63 0.04 -4.38
N LEU A 90 -4.02 0.69 -5.49
CA LEU A 90 -5.34 1.32 -5.64
C LEU A 90 -6.45 0.26 -5.55
N ALA A 91 -6.32 -0.86 -6.25
CA ALA A 91 -7.27 -1.96 -6.17
C ALA A 91 -7.38 -2.51 -4.74
N GLY A 92 -6.25 -2.64 -4.03
CA GLY A 92 -6.23 -3.00 -2.62
C GLY A 92 -6.96 -1.98 -1.73
N GLY A 93 -6.71 -0.68 -1.93
CA GLY A 93 -7.37 0.38 -1.16
C GLY A 93 -8.88 0.43 -1.40
N ILE A 94 -9.31 0.30 -2.65
CA ILE A 94 -10.74 0.17 -3.01
C ILE A 94 -11.35 -1.06 -2.33
N THR A 95 -10.64 -2.19 -2.36
CA THR A 95 -11.10 -3.42 -1.70
C THR A 95 -11.29 -3.20 -0.20
N MET A 96 -10.39 -2.48 0.46
CA MET A 96 -10.51 -2.16 1.88
C MET A 96 -11.74 -1.31 2.20
N VAL A 97 -12.12 -0.37 1.34
CA VAL A 97 -13.36 0.43 1.50
C VAL A 97 -14.62 -0.45 1.46
N PHE A 98 -14.60 -1.55 0.70
CA PHE A 98 -15.72 -2.51 0.68
C PHE A 98 -15.69 -3.49 1.86
N ILE A 99 -14.51 -3.80 2.40
CA ILE A 99 -14.35 -4.74 3.51
C ILE A 99 -14.61 -4.07 4.87
N ILE A 100 -14.20 -2.81 5.05
CA ILE A 100 -14.38 -2.03 6.27
C ILE A 100 -15.57 -1.08 6.04
N PRO A 101 -16.77 -1.40 6.55
CA PRO A 101 -17.90 -0.47 6.50
C PRO A 101 -17.55 0.79 7.27
N ALA A 102 -17.90 1.96 6.73
CA ALA A 102 -17.70 3.26 7.35
C ALA A 102 -19.03 4.02 7.45
#